data_AF-A0A1G6J877-F1
#
_entry.id   AF-A0A1G6J877-F1
#
_cell.length_a   1.000
_cell.length_b   1.000
_cell.length_c   1.000
_cell.angle_alpha   90.00
_cell.angle_beta   90.00
_cell.angle_gamma   90.00
#
_symmetry.space_group_name_H-M   'P 1'
#
loop_
_entity.id
_entity.type
_entity.pdbx_description
1 polymer ?
#
loop_
_entity_poly.entity_id
_entity_poly.type
_entity_poly.pdbx_seq_one_letter_code
_entity_poly.pdbx_strand_id
1 'polypeptide(L)'
;MTEAATFHLEMTRQIRAPRERVFDAFTDQAALAVWHCPRGMQVLEASADARVGGRYRLVMGAKDGEQHIVGGEYQKIDRADFLAYTWQWEGSEPPAGVRTLIEITLTDKDGGTHLHMRHSGFPDTATRDSHAGGWQSVFNNLSDYVDAEGSAGTLTVYGDARSTYVRTVRLALEEKGVAYTLKPLAPHNDELLAHNPFGRIPAFADGPIEFYETRAILSYINDVFGGPNLIPQTGPTARARCEQWISLINCHGYDAMVRRYVLHYVFPKGQDGQPDRATIEAALPEIARQLDALEQAYGGRDFLVGNTLSMADLFFAPIVEYLARFPESAAMLETRTNIRRGHAVMRARPSYAATQPDFG
;
A
#
# COMPACT_ATOMS: atom_id res chain seq x y z
N MET A 1 8.82 11.98 -46.48
CA MET A 1 9.04 10.88 -45.52
C MET A 1 7.70 10.60 -44.88
N THR A 2 7.15 9.41 -45.05
CA THR A 2 5.92 8.98 -44.37
C THR A 2 6.21 8.90 -42.88
N GLU A 3 5.48 9.69 -42.09
CA GLU A 3 5.52 9.64 -40.63
C GLU A 3 5.18 8.21 -40.21
N ALA A 4 6.10 7.55 -39.49
CA ALA A 4 5.86 6.19 -39.03
C ALA A 4 4.64 6.19 -38.10
N ALA A 5 3.77 5.18 -38.21
CA ALA A 5 2.65 5.04 -37.29
C ALA A 5 3.19 4.95 -35.85
N THR A 6 2.79 5.89 -34.98
CA THR A 6 3.16 5.90 -33.57
C THR A 6 2.01 5.37 -32.71
N PHE A 7 2.36 4.88 -31.53
CA PHE A 7 1.40 4.45 -30.52
C PHE A 7 1.15 5.57 -29.52
N HIS A 8 -0.01 5.53 -28.86
CA HIS A 8 -0.36 6.46 -27.79
C HIS A 8 -1.05 5.73 -26.64
N LEU A 9 -1.08 6.42 -25.50
CA LEU A 9 -1.70 6.02 -24.25
C LEU A 9 -2.72 7.09 -23.86
N GLU A 10 -3.90 6.67 -23.43
CA GLU A 10 -4.91 7.53 -22.83
C GLU A 10 -5.11 7.09 -21.38
N MET A 11 -5.15 8.04 -20.45
CA MET A 11 -5.37 7.78 -19.03
C MET A 11 -6.27 8.84 -18.42
N THR A 12 -7.11 8.44 -17.48
CA THR A 12 -7.97 9.37 -16.74
C THR A 12 -7.83 9.22 -15.23
N ARG A 13 -8.03 10.32 -14.50
CA ARG A 13 -8.06 10.34 -13.04
C ARG A 13 -9.15 11.26 -12.54
N GLN A 14 -9.82 10.83 -11.48
CA GLN A 14 -10.65 11.69 -10.65
C GLN A 14 -9.82 12.13 -9.45
N ILE A 15 -9.67 13.43 -9.27
CA ILE A 15 -8.82 14.01 -8.23
C ILE A 15 -9.66 14.95 -7.38
N ARG A 16 -9.65 14.79 -6.05
CA ARG A 16 -10.41 15.62 -5.11
C ARG A 16 -9.68 16.94 -4.82
N ALA A 17 -9.44 17.72 -5.87
CA ALA A 17 -8.85 19.05 -5.80
C ALA A 17 -9.38 19.94 -6.93
N PRO A 18 -9.43 21.27 -6.75
CA PRO A 18 -9.77 22.21 -7.81
C PRO A 18 -8.77 22.13 -8.97
N ARG A 19 -9.25 22.39 -10.19
CA ARG A 19 -8.40 22.34 -11.40
C ARG A 19 -7.21 23.25 -11.32
N GLU A 20 -7.36 24.39 -10.65
CA GLU A 20 -6.29 25.35 -10.48
C GLU A 20 -5.11 24.75 -9.73
N ARG A 21 -5.39 24.01 -8.66
CA ARG A 21 -4.37 23.34 -7.84
C ARG A 21 -3.72 22.17 -8.58
N VAL A 22 -4.51 21.40 -9.33
CA VAL A 22 -3.97 20.32 -10.17
C VAL A 22 -3.06 20.88 -11.25
N PHE A 23 -3.48 21.95 -11.93
CA PHE A 23 -2.70 22.62 -12.96
C PHE A 23 -1.39 23.21 -12.41
N ASP A 24 -1.46 23.92 -11.27
CA ASP A 24 -0.27 24.49 -10.63
C ASP A 24 0.75 23.40 -10.30
N ALA A 25 0.30 22.18 -9.95
CA ALA A 25 1.21 21.07 -9.68
C ALA A 25 2.09 20.68 -10.89
N PHE A 26 1.64 20.91 -12.14
CA PHE A 26 2.42 20.64 -13.36
C PHE A 26 3.35 21.79 -13.78
N THR A 27 3.19 22.97 -13.19
CA THR A 27 3.87 24.21 -13.64
C THR A 27 4.74 24.83 -12.55
N ASP A 28 4.50 24.49 -11.28
CA ASP A 28 5.32 24.90 -10.16
C ASP A 28 6.47 23.92 -9.92
N GLN A 29 7.70 24.45 -9.88
CA GLN A 29 8.90 23.65 -9.67
C GLN A 29 8.90 22.94 -8.31
N ALA A 30 8.43 23.61 -7.25
CA ALA A 30 8.42 23.03 -5.91
C ALA A 30 7.40 21.88 -5.82
N ALA A 31 6.26 22.01 -6.49
CA ALA A 31 5.29 20.93 -6.62
C ALA A 31 5.88 19.73 -7.37
N LEU A 32 6.49 19.96 -8.54
CA LEU A 32 7.12 18.90 -9.34
C LEU A 32 8.18 18.12 -8.54
N ALA A 33 8.92 18.80 -7.67
CA ALA A 33 9.91 18.20 -6.76
C ALA A 33 9.30 17.26 -5.71
N VAL A 34 7.98 17.27 -5.52
CA VAL A 34 7.29 16.43 -4.53
C VAL A 34 6.63 15.22 -5.18
N TRP A 35 5.88 15.41 -6.27
CA TRP A 35 4.97 14.37 -6.77
C TRP A 35 5.41 13.70 -8.07
N HIS A 36 6.27 14.34 -8.86
CA HIS A 36 6.45 13.97 -10.28
C HIS A 36 7.47 12.82 -10.49
N CYS A 37 7.23 11.73 -9.76
CA CYS A 37 7.86 10.42 -9.93
C CYS A 37 6.88 9.31 -9.48
N PRO A 38 7.12 8.04 -9.85
CA PRO A 38 6.37 6.92 -9.28
C PRO A 38 6.52 6.84 -7.75
N ARG A 39 5.51 6.33 -7.04
CA ARG A 39 5.64 5.92 -5.63
C ARG A 39 6.76 4.88 -5.49
N GLY A 40 7.50 4.97 -4.39
CA GLY A 40 8.72 4.19 -4.15
C GLY A 40 10.01 4.86 -4.65
N MET A 41 9.89 5.90 -5.48
CA MET A 41 10.98 6.77 -5.91
C MET A 41 10.88 8.15 -5.24
N GLN A 42 11.90 8.98 -5.44
CA GLN A 42 11.92 10.38 -5.02
C GLN A 42 12.39 11.27 -6.17
N VAL A 43 11.83 12.47 -6.28
CA VAL A 43 12.40 13.50 -7.15
C VAL A 43 13.59 14.13 -6.42
N LEU A 44 14.80 13.92 -6.95
CA LEU A 44 16.05 14.45 -6.39
C LEU A 44 16.30 15.88 -6.83
N GLU A 45 15.93 16.20 -8.08
CA GLU A 45 16.04 17.53 -8.66
C GLU A 45 14.84 17.78 -9.57
N ALA A 46 14.29 19.00 -9.52
CA ALA A 46 13.28 19.48 -10.46
C ALA A 46 13.60 20.90 -10.89
N SER A 47 13.42 21.19 -12.18
CA SER A 47 13.42 22.55 -12.72
C SER A 47 12.27 22.73 -13.71
N ALA A 48 11.66 23.91 -13.71
CA ALA A 48 10.58 24.23 -14.64
C ALA A 48 10.56 25.74 -14.98
N ASP A 49 10.65 26.05 -16.26
CA ASP A 49 10.32 27.36 -16.83
C ASP A 49 8.94 27.25 -17.50
N ALA A 50 7.88 27.39 -16.71
CA ALA A 50 6.49 27.11 -17.13
C ALA A 50 5.88 28.21 -18.01
N ARG A 51 6.42 28.37 -19.21
CA ARG A 51 5.91 29.21 -20.30
C ARG A 51 6.04 28.44 -21.61
N VAL A 52 5.29 28.81 -22.64
CA VAL A 52 5.43 28.19 -23.98
C VAL A 52 6.88 28.36 -24.46
N GLY A 53 7.50 27.26 -24.89
CA GLY A 53 8.92 27.16 -25.27
C GLY A 53 9.90 27.07 -24.09
N GLY A 54 9.42 27.15 -22.85
CA GLY A 54 10.22 26.95 -21.64
C GLY A 54 10.46 25.46 -21.38
N ARG A 55 11.57 25.15 -20.71
CA ARG A 55 12.03 23.77 -20.49
C ARG A 55 11.80 23.33 -19.05
N TYR A 56 11.62 22.02 -18.87
CA TYR A 56 11.61 21.38 -17.56
C TYR A 56 12.57 20.19 -17.53
N ARG A 57 12.98 19.81 -16.32
CA ARG A 57 13.84 18.66 -16.08
C ARG A 57 13.56 18.05 -14.71
N LEU A 58 13.62 16.72 -14.63
CA LEU A 58 13.40 15.94 -13.42
C LEU A 58 14.45 14.85 -13.31
N VAL A 59 15.05 14.72 -12.12
CA VAL A 59 15.91 13.60 -11.75
C VAL A 59 15.17 12.77 -10.72
N MET A 60 14.83 11.54 -11.05
CA MET A 60 14.11 10.62 -10.18
C MET A 60 15.07 9.54 -9.66
N GLY A 61 15.15 9.37 -8.34
CA GLY A 61 15.98 8.38 -7.67
C GLY A 61 15.17 7.18 -7.17
N ALA A 62 15.65 5.98 -7.48
CA ALA A 62 15.16 4.73 -6.89
C ALA A 62 15.87 4.42 -5.56
N LYS A 63 15.32 3.47 -4.79
CA LYS A 63 15.84 3.09 -3.46
C LYS A 63 17.24 2.45 -3.50
N ASP A 64 17.63 1.86 -4.62
CA ASP A 64 18.95 1.26 -4.83
C ASP A 64 20.00 2.28 -5.31
N GLY A 65 19.61 3.54 -5.50
CA GLY A 65 20.46 4.62 -5.98
C GLY A 65 20.45 4.81 -7.49
N GLU A 66 19.71 3.99 -8.26
CA GLU A 66 19.51 4.22 -9.69
C GLU A 66 18.80 5.57 -9.92
N GLN A 67 19.21 6.28 -10.99
CA GLN A 67 18.62 7.57 -11.37
C GLN A 67 18.03 7.50 -12.77
N HIS A 68 16.81 8.02 -12.92
CA HIS A 68 16.15 8.22 -14.20
C HIS A 68 15.92 9.70 -14.42
N ILE A 69 16.41 10.21 -15.54
CA ILE A 69 16.38 11.63 -15.83
C ILE A 69 15.51 11.88 -17.05
N VAL A 70 14.54 12.77 -16.90
CA VAL A 70 13.63 13.15 -17.97
C VAL A 70 13.59 14.67 -18.10
N GLY A 71 13.43 15.17 -19.31
CA GLY A 71 13.13 16.56 -19.56
C GLY A 71 12.26 16.77 -20.78
N GLY A 72 11.89 18.01 -20.99
CA GLY A 72 11.07 18.40 -22.12
C GLY A 72 10.85 19.90 -22.20
N GLU A 73 9.91 20.28 -23.05
CA GLU A 73 9.56 21.67 -23.35
C GLU A 73 8.05 21.83 -23.37
N TYR A 74 7.54 22.85 -22.68
CA TYR A 74 6.13 23.21 -22.68
C TYR A 74 5.72 23.75 -24.06
N GLN A 75 4.82 23.05 -24.73
CA GLN A 75 4.33 23.40 -26.08
C GLN A 75 3.07 24.27 -26.03
N LYS A 76 2.19 24.04 -25.05
CA LYS A 76 0.98 24.82 -24.85
C LYS A 76 0.63 24.87 -23.37
N ILE A 77 0.17 26.03 -22.92
CA ILE A 77 -0.24 26.29 -21.54
C ILE A 77 -1.52 27.11 -21.61
N ASP A 78 -2.62 26.53 -21.12
CA ASP A 78 -3.92 27.17 -20.98
C ASP A 78 -4.39 26.96 -19.53
N ARG A 79 -4.33 28.04 -18.74
CA ARG A 79 -4.39 27.98 -17.28
C ARG A 79 -5.67 27.27 -16.82
N ALA A 80 -5.51 26.24 -16.00
CA ALA A 80 -6.59 25.40 -15.44
C ALA A 80 -7.35 24.49 -16.41
N ASP A 81 -7.12 24.59 -17.73
CA ASP A 81 -7.88 23.85 -18.74
C ASP A 81 -7.00 22.80 -19.46
N PHE A 82 -5.80 23.20 -19.89
CA PHE A 82 -4.97 22.37 -20.76
C PHE A 82 -3.47 22.66 -20.65
N LEU A 83 -2.64 21.62 -20.70
CA LEU A 83 -1.21 21.76 -20.93
C LEU A 83 -0.69 20.68 -21.89
N ALA A 84 0.29 21.04 -22.71
CA ALA A 84 1.02 20.08 -23.53
C ALA A 84 2.52 20.30 -23.40
N TYR A 85 3.29 19.22 -23.24
CA TYR A 85 4.73 19.26 -23.11
C TYR A 85 5.37 18.00 -23.67
N THR A 86 6.57 18.13 -24.22
CA THR A 86 7.32 16.98 -24.73
C THR A 86 7.90 16.16 -23.59
N TRP A 87 8.15 14.87 -23.81
CA TRP A 87 8.75 13.99 -22.81
C TRP A 87 9.90 13.19 -23.42
N GLN A 88 11.09 13.30 -22.83
CA GLN A 88 12.28 12.62 -23.31
C GLN A 88 13.21 12.21 -22.17
N TRP A 89 13.61 10.93 -22.15
CA TRP A 89 14.64 10.42 -21.25
C TRP A 89 16.01 10.90 -21.68
N GLU A 90 16.80 11.48 -20.76
CA GLU A 90 18.20 11.83 -21.03
C GLU A 90 19.02 10.55 -21.24
N GLY A 91 20.01 10.60 -22.14
CA GLY A 91 20.82 9.43 -22.50
C GLY A 91 20.12 8.45 -23.45
N SER A 92 18.86 8.69 -23.81
CA SER A 92 18.18 7.99 -24.90
C SER A 92 18.02 8.93 -26.10
N GLU A 93 18.56 8.53 -27.25
CA GLU A 93 18.20 9.18 -28.51
C GLU A 93 16.93 8.50 -29.04
N PRO A 94 15.80 9.22 -29.12
CA PRO A 94 14.64 8.66 -29.79
C PRO A 94 14.98 8.42 -31.27
N PRO A 95 14.34 7.44 -31.92
CA PRO A 95 14.44 7.28 -33.36
C PRO A 95 14.21 8.62 -34.07
N ALA A 96 14.95 8.88 -35.14
CA ALA A 96 14.89 10.17 -35.85
C ALA A 96 13.44 10.55 -36.18
N GLY A 97 12.98 11.69 -35.66
CA GLY A 97 11.64 12.23 -35.87
C GLY A 97 10.58 11.83 -34.83
N VAL A 98 10.91 10.94 -33.88
CA VAL A 98 10.00 10.56 -32.80
C VAL A 98 10.23 11.47 -31.60
N ARG A 99 9.23 12.28 -31.25
CA ARG A 99 9.19 13.02 -29.97
C ARG A 99 7.88 12.68 -29.30
N THR A 100 7.95 12.20 -28.06
CA THR A 100 6.73 11.92 -27.33
C THR A 100 6.13 13.22 -26.81
N LEU A 101 4.80 13.31 -26.84
CA LEU A 101 4.04 14.49 -26.43
C LEU A 101 3.00 14.06 -25.41
N ILE A 102 2.99 14.75 -24.28
CA ILE A 102 1.96 14.62 -23.24
C ILE A 102 1.01 15.80 -23.38
N GLU A 103 -0.28 15.49 -23.39
CA GLU A 103 -1.37 16.44 -23.41
C GLU A 103 -2.27 16.15 -22.22
N ILE A 104 -2.46 17.12 -21.34
CA ILE A 104 -3.31 17.03 -20.14
C ILE A 104 -4.49 17.97 -20.33
N THR A 105 -5.69 17.42 -20.26
CA THR A 105 -6.95 18.19 -20.20
C THR A 105 -7.53 18.07 -18.81
N LEU A 106 -7.95 19.19 -18.23
CA LEU A 106 -8.54 19.25 -16.90
C LEU A 106 -9.97 19.78 -17.00
N THR A 107 -10.95 19.03 -16.48
CA THR A 107 -12.36 19.45 -16.45
C THR A 107 -12.95 19.28 -15.06
N ASP A 108 -13.89 20.16 -14.69
CA ASP A 108 -14.57 20.05 -13.39
C ASP A 108 -15.49 18.83 -13.40
N LYS A 109 -15.42 18.01 -12.35
CA LYS A 109 -16.28 16.84 -12.18
C LYS A 109 -16.41 16.46 -10.72
N ASP A 110 -17.63 16.21 -10.25
CA ASP A 110 -17.94 15.73 -8.90
C ASP A 110 -17.30 16.57 -7.77
N GLY A 111 -17.22 17.89 -7.96
CA GLY A 111 -16.60 18.82 -6.99
C GLY A 111 -15.07 18.79 -6.97
N GLY A 112 -14.44 18.05 -7.87
CA GLY A 112 -12.99 18.02 -8.07
C GLY A 112 -12.62 18.12 -9.56
N THR A 113 -11.47 17.54 -9.91
CA THR A 113 -10.91 17.57 -11.26
C THR A 113 -10.97 16.19 -11.90
N HIS A 114 -11.52 16.12 -13.09
CA HIS A 114 -11.27 15.04 -14.03
C HIS A 114 -10.05 15.38 -14.88
N LEU A 115 -8.96 14.64 -14.69
CA LEU A 115 -7.75 14.73 -15.49
C LEU A 115 -7.82 13.70 -16.60
N HIS A 116 -7.58 14.11 -17.83
CA HIS A 116 -7.40 13.24 -18.99
C HIS A 116 -6.02 13.50 -19.59
N MET A 117 -5.16 12.48 -19.61
CA MET A 117 -3.84 12.51 -20.22
C MET A 117 -3.82 11.67 -21.49
N ARG A 118 -3.35 12.29 -22.57
CA ARG A 118 -2.89 11.62 -23.78
C ARG A 118 -1.37 11.70 -23.86
N HIS A 119 -0.68 10.56 -23.93
CA HIS A 119 0.77 10.50 -24.19
C HIS A 119 0.98 9.80 -25.53
N SER A 120 1.44 10.54 -26.53
CA SER A 120 1.59 10.07 -27.91
C SER A 120 3.05 10.02 -28.37
N GLY A 121 3.31 9.39 -29.51
CA GLY A 121 4.64 9.33 -30.11
C GLY A 121 5.48 8.13 -29.68
N PHE A 122 4.89 7.05 -29.17
CA PHE A 122 5.65 5.85 -28.82
C PHE A 122 6.03 5.05 -30.08
N PRO A 123 7.26 4.49 -30.14
CA PRO A 123 7.72 3.71 -31.29
C PRO A 123 7.08 2.31 -31.37
N ASP A 124 6.68 1.75 -30.22
CA ASP A 124 6.10 0.41 -30.11
C ASP A 124 5.17 0.29 -28.89
N THR A 125 4.43 -0.82 -28.83
CA THR A 125 3.47 -1.13 -27.77
C THR A 125 4.13 -1.39 -26.42
N ALA A 126 5.31 -2.03 -26.41
CA ALA A 126 6.02 -2.36 -25.17
C ALA A 126 6.46 -1.10 -24.41
N THR A 127 7.01 -0.13 -25.14
CA THR A 127 7.40 1.18 -24.59
C THR A 127 6.19 1.91 -24.04
N ARG A 128 5.07 1.96 -24.78
CA ARG A 128 3.80 2.55 -24.31
C ARG A 128 3.30 1.87 -23.02
N ASP A 129 3.27 0.54 -22.98
CA ASP A 129 2.72 -0.21 -21.84
C ASP A 129 3.57 -0.03 -20.57
N SER A 130 4.90 0.05 -20.73
CA SER A 130 5.81 0.42 -19.64
C SER A 130 5.50 1.81 -19.08
N HIS A 131 5.29 2.81 -19.95
CA HIS A 131 4.89 4.16 -19.52
C HIS A 131 3.52 4.17 -18.83
N ALA A 132 2.57 3.34 -19.29
CA ALA A 132 1.26 3.21 -18.65
C ALA A 132 1.39 2.77 -17.18
N GLY A 133 2.23 1.77 -16.89
CA GLY A 133 2.50 1.33 -15.52
C GLY A 133 3.13 2.43 -14.66
N GLY A 134 4.14 3.14 -15.18
CA GLY A 134 4.78 4.25 -14.48
C GLY A 134 3.81 5.40 -14.16
N TRP A 135 3.04 5.84 -15.16
CA TRP A 135 2.07 6.92 -15.00
C TRP A 135 0.96 6.60 -14.01
N GLN A 136 0.57 5.33 -13.87
CA GLN A 136 -0.42 4.96 -12.86
C GLN A 136 0.03 5.36 -11.46
N SER A 137 1.28 5.04 -11.14
CA SER A 137 1.90 5.35 -9.85
C SER A 137 2.20 6.84 -9.69
N VAL A 138 2.67 7.53 -10.74
CA VAL A 138 2.92 8.99 -10.73
C VAL A 138 1.63 9.76 -10.41
N PHE A 139 0.49 9.36 -11.00
CA PHE A 139 -0.77 10.04 -10.72
C PHE A 139 -1.33 9.77 -9.31
N ASN A 140 -0.93 8.68 -8.66
CA ASN A 140 -1.26 8.47 -7.26
C ASN A 140 -0.48 9.47 -6.39
N ASN A 141 0.80 9.73 -6.67
CA ASN A 141 1.56 10.80 -6.01
C ASN A 141 1.00 12.21 -6.29
N LEU A 142 0.57 12.49 -7.51
CA LEU A 142 -0.11 13.75 -7.83
C LEU A 142 -1.34 13.93 -6.94
N SER A 143 -2.15 12.87 -6.82
CA SER A 143 -3.36 12.88 -6.00
C SER A 143 -3.03 13.14 -4.53
N ASP A 144 -2.01 12.48 -3.98
CA ASP A 144 -1.57 12.70 -2.59
C ASP A 144 -1.14 14.15 -2.33
N TYR A 145 -0.48 14.77 -3.32
CA TYR A 145 0.02 16.12 -3.19
C TYR A 145 -1.11 17.16 -3.20
N VAL A 146 -2.11 16.96 -4.07
CA VAL A 146 -3.17 17.95 -4.28
C VAL A 146 -4.41 17.71 -3.44
N ASP A 147 -4.69 16.48 -3.02
CA ASP A 147 -5.81 16.14 -2.14
C ASP A 147 -5.51 16.54 -0.69
N ALA A 148 -6.46 17.20 -0.03
CA ALA A 148 -6.31 17.63 1.36
C ALA A 148 -6.23 16.45 2.35
N GLU A 149 -6.78 15.29 1.98
CA GLU A 149 -6.68 14.05 2.78
C GLU A 149 -5.46 13.19 2.37
N GLY A 150 -4.61 13.72 1.49
CA GLY A 150 -3.42 13.05 0.99
C GLY A 150 -3.74 11.69 0.37
N SER A 151 -2.99 10.67 0.78
CA SER A 151 -3.13 9.32 0.24
C SER A 151 -4.43 8.61 0.57
N ALA A 152 -5.26 9.13 1.49
CA ALA A 152 -6.60 8.57 1.69
C ALA A 152 -7.53 8.74 0.47
N GLY A 153 -7.19 9.66 -0.45
CA GLY A 153 -7.91 9.85 -1.71
C GLY A 153 -7.68 8.76 -2.75
N THR A 154 -6.58 8.01 -2.65
CA THR A 154 -6.27 6.89 -3.55
C THR A 154 -6.22 5.54 -2.83
N LEU A 155 -5.81 5.53 -1.56
CA LEU A 155 -5.65 4.33 -0.77
C LEU A 155 -6.94 3.91 -0.08
N THR A 156 -7.44 2.75 -0.47
CA THR A 156 -8.58 2.12 0.18
C THR A 156 -8.24 0.73 0.68
N VAL A 157 -8.49 0.48 1.97
CA VAL A 157 -8.51 -0.85 2.56
C VAL A 157 -9.96 -1.31 2.64
N TYR A 158 -10.28 -2.43 1.99
CA TYR A 158 -11.62 -3.00 2.00
C TYR A 158 -11.70 -4.14 3.03
N GLY A 159 -12.58 -4.01 4.01
CA GLY A 159 -12.86 -5.09 4.95
C GLY A 159 -13.34 -4.65 6.33
N ASP A 160 -13.76 -5.62 7.13
CA ASP A 160 -14.18 -5.43 8.52
C ASP A 160 -12.97 -5.11 9.42
N ALA A 161 -13.04 -4.02 10.19
CA ALA A 161 -12.02 -3.57 11.13
C ALA A 161 -11.64 -4.61 12.19
N ARG A 162 -12.54 -5.56 12.50
CA ARG A 162 -12.33 -6.65 13.47
C ARG A 162 -11.53 -7.81 12.89
N SER A 163 -11.32 -7.88 11.58
CA SER A 163 -10.44 -8.89 10.99
C SER A 163 -8.99 -8.64 11.40
N THR A 164 -8.31 -9.67 11.92
CA THR A 164 -6.89 -9.57 12.27
C THR A 164 -6.03 -9.16 11.07
N TYR A 165 -6.35 -9.65 9.87
CA TYR A 165 -5.62 -9.30 8.65
C TYR A 165 -5.92 -7.88 8.13
N VAL A 166 -7.17 -7.42 8.22
CA VAL A 166 -7.49 -6.01 7.91
C VAL A 166 -6.74 -5.10 8.89
N ARG A 167 -6.73 -5.46 10.18
CA ARG A 167 -5.96 -4.74 11.19
C ARG A 167 -4.46 -4.75 10.93
N THR A 168 -3.88 -5.86 10.46
CA THR A 168 -2.47 -5.94 10.06
C THR A 168 -2.12 -4.95 8.94
N VAL A 169 -2.96 -4.81 7.91
CA VAL A 169 -2.78 -3.79 6.85
C VAL A 169 -2.83 -2.38 7.41
N ARG A 170 -3.84 -2.09 8.24
CA ARG A 170 -4.00 -0.78 8.88
C ARG A 170 -2.80 -0.44 9.76
N LEU A 171 -2.33 -1.38 10.58
CA LEU A 171 -1.12 -1.19 11.39
C LEU A 171 0.08 -0.81 10.53
N ALA A 172 0.28 -1.47 9.38
CA ALA A 172 1.37 -1.14 8.48
C ALA A 172 1.25 0.29 7.92
N LEU A 173 0.05 0.73 7.55
CA LEU A 173 -0.20 2.10 7.07
C LEU A 173 0.05 3.15 8.16
N GLU A 174 -0.44 2.91 9.38
CA GLU A 174 -0.21 3.80 10.53
C GLU A 174 1.28 3.90 10.89
N GLU A 175 2.00 2.77 10.91
CA GLU A 175 3.45 2.76 11.16
C GLU A 175 4.24 3.54 10.11
N LYS A 176 3.73 3.55 8.87
CA LYS A 176 4.30 4.28 7.74
C LYS A 176 3.88 5.77 7.73
N GLY A 177 2.92 6.18 8.56
CA GLY A 177 2.34 7.52 8.53
C GLY A 177 1.57 7.80 7.24
N VAL A 178 0.95 6.78 6.66
CA VAL A 178 0.24 6.86 5.38
C VAL A 178 -1.26 6.94 5.65
N ALA A 179 -1.91 7.99 5.15
CA ALA A 179 -3.36 8.14 5.25
C ALA A 179 -4.08 7.14 4.34
N TYR A 180 -5.22 6.64 4.77
CA TYR A 180 -6.01 5.66 4.02
C TYR A 180 -7.49 5.76 4.36
N THR A 181 -8.34 5.33 3.43
CA THR A 181 -9.76 5.10 3.65
C THR A 181 -9.98 3.64 4.04
N LEU A 182 -10.64 3.38 5.18
CA LEU A 182 -11.17 2.06 5.49
C LEU A 182 -12.61 1.98 4.98
N LYS A 183 -12.87 1.11 4.00
CA LYS A 183 -14.23 0.84 3.52
C LYS A 183 -14.74 -0.48 4.14
N PRO A 184 -15.69 -0.43 5.08
CA PRO A 184 -16.19 -1.62 5.75
C PRO A 184 -16.96 -2.51 4.77
N LEU A 185 -16.40 -3.69 4.46
CA LEU A 185 -17.06 -4.72 3.67
C LEU A 185 -16.96 -6.07 4.39
N ALA A 186 -18.06 -6.80 4.41
CA ALA A 186 -18.08 -8.17 4.92
C ALA A 186 -17.39 -9.13 3.93
N PRO A 187 -16.77 -10.23 4.41
CA PRO A 187 -16.32 -11.30 3.53
C PRO A 187 -17.45 -11.82 2.64
N HIS A 188 -17.12 -12.23 1.41
CA HIS A 188 -18.04 -12.78 0.41
C HIS A 188 -19.19 -11.87 -0.02
N ASN A 189 -19.13 -10.57 0.30
CA ASN A 189 -20.04 -9.57 -0.24
C ASN A 189 -19.78 -9.29 -1.74
N ASP A 190 -20.82 -9.00 -2.52
CA ASP A 190 -20.73 -8.75 -3.97
C ASP A 190 -19.79 -7.58 -4.33
N GLU A 191 -19.79 -6.52 -3.53
CA GLU A 191 -18.88 -5.39 -3.73
C GLU A 191 -17.43 -5.77 -3.45
N LEU A 192 -17.18 -6.61 -2.44
CA LEU A 192 -15.84 -7.13 -2.17
C LEU A 192 -15.35 -8.04 -3.30
N LEU A 193 -16.24 -8.81 -3.92
CA LEU A 193 -15.87 -9.71 -5.03
C LEU A 193 -15.31 -8.97 -6.24
N ALA A 194 -15.67 -7.69 -6.42
CA ALA A 194 -15.08 -6.84 -7.46
C ALA A 194 -13.58 -6.55 -7.21
N HIS A 195 -13.14 -6.53 -5.94
CA HIS A 195 -11.77 -6.22 -5.53
C HIS A 195 -10.96 -7.47 -5.14
N ASN A 196 -11.63 -8.54 -4.71
CA ASN A 196 -11.02 -9.82 -4.40
C ASN A 196 -11.94 -10.97 -4.84
N PRO A 197 -11.60 -11.71 -5.92
CA PRO A 197 -12.46 -12.74 -6.48
C PRO A 197 -12.68 -13.94 -5.55
N PHE A 198 -11.91 -14.08 -4.47
CA PHE A 198 -12.08 -15.12 -3.46
C PHE A 198 -13.02 -14.70 -2.31
N GLY A 199 -13.51 -13.45 -2.32
CA GLY A 199 -14.39 -12.91 -1.28
C GLY A 199 -13.73 -12.82 0.09
N ARG A 200 -12.40 -12.74 0.14
CA ARG A 200 -11.62 -12.65 1.39
C ARG A 200 -11.25 -11.20 1.67
N ILE A 201 -11.16 -10.85 2.95
CA ILE A 201 -10.67 -9.55 3.40
C ILE A 201 -9.26 -9.70 4.01
N PRO A 202 -8.40 -8.68 3.89
CA PRO A 202 -8.60 -7.43 3.17
C PRO A 202 -8.50 -7.58 1.64
N ALA A 203 -9.17 -6.67 0.92
CA ALA A 203 -8.73 -6.23 -0.40
C ALA A 203 -8.12 -4.82 -0.28
N PHE A 204 -7.33 -4.39 -1.27
CA PHE A 204 -6.62 -3.12 -1.23
C PHE A 204 -6.60 -2.46 -2.61
N ALA A 205 -6.77 -1.14 -2.63
CA ALA A 205 -6.60 -0.32 -3.83
C ALA A 205 -5.66 0.85 -3.55
N ASP A 206 -4.85 1.18 -4.55
CA ASP A 206 -4.16 2.45 -4.70
C ASP A 206 -4.50 3.09 -6.05
N GLY A 207 -5.51 3.97 -6.05
CA GLY A 207 -6.10 4.47 -7.27
C GLY A 207 -6.63 3.30 -8.10
N PRO A 208 -6.20 3.10 -9.35
CA PRO A 208 -6.63 1.98 -10.18
C PRO A 208 -5.87 0.67 -9.92
N ILE A 209 -4.84 0.68 -9.07
CA ILE A 209 -4.05 -0.50 -8.78
C ILE A 209 -4.74 -1.27 -7.67
N GLU A 210 -5.23 -2.48 -7.96
CA GLU A 210 -5.91 -3.31 -6.98
C GLU A 210 -5.19 -4.65 -6.80
N PHE A 211 -5.08 -5.08 -5.55
CA PHE A 211 -4.59 -6.41 -5.22
C PHE A 211 -5.09 -6.84 -3.82
N TYR A 212 -4.92 -8.13 -3.55
CA TYR A 212 -5.33 -8.78 -2.32
C TYR A 212 -4.16 -9.66 -1.80
N GLU A 213 -4.41 -10.38 -0.71
CA GLU A 213 -3.42 -11.05 0.16
C GLU A 213 -2.64 -10.08 1.05
N THR A 214 -2.86 -10.20 2.35
CA THR A 214 -2.27 -9.33 3.39
C THR A 214 -0.75 -9.21 3.27
N ARG A 215 -0.06 -10.30 2.93
CA ARG A 215 1.41 -10.29 2.81
C ARG A 215 1.88 -9.54 1.57
N ALA A 216 1.17 -9.65 0.45
CA ALA A 216 1.45 -8.89 -0.76
C ALA A 216 1.19 -7.40 -0.52
N ILE A 217 0.08 -7.07 0.13
CA ILE A 217 -0.29 -5.70 0.51
C ILE A 217 0.78 -5.06 1.40
N LEU A 218 1.24 -5.74 2.45
CA LEU A 218 2.31 -5.22 3.32
C LEU A 218 3.63 -5.02 2.56
N SER A 219 3.96 -5.91 1.61
CA SER A 219 5.14 -5.74 0.74
C SER A 219 5.06 -4.47 -0.08
N TYR A 220 3.93 -4.27 -0.77
CA TYR A 220 3.69 -3.05 -1.52
C TYR A 220 3.81 -1.81 -0.64
N ILE A 221 3.11 -1.78 0.51
CA ILE A 221 3.17 -0.66 1.45
C ILE A 221 4.61 -0.36 1.88
N ASN A 222 5.40 -1.39 2.15
CA ASN A 222 6.79 -1.23 2.53
C ASN A 222 7.67 -0.64 1.42
N ASP A 223 7.42 -1.07 0.19
CA ASP A 223 8.27 -0.79 -0.95
C ASP A 223 7.93 0.56 -1.59
N VAL A 224 6.69 1.01 -1.51
CA VAL A 224 6.28 2.26 -2.19
C VAL A 224 6.19 3.48 -1.27
N PHE A 225 5.95 3.30 0.03
CA PHE A 225 5.86 4.42 0.97
C PHE A 225 7.14 4.59 1.81
N GLY A 226 7.33 5.82 2.27
CA GLY A 226 8.37 6.20 3.23
C GLY A 226 8.16 5.58 4.62
N GLY A 227 8.80 6.15 5.65
CA GLY A 227 8.67 5.65 7.02
C GLY A 227 9.51 4.39 7.33
N PRO A 228 9.30 3.75 8.49
CA PRO A 228 10.12 2.64 8.95
C PRO A 228 10.05 1.46 7.99
N ASN A 229 11.18 0.76 7.80
CA ASN A 229 11.21 -0.46 7.00
C ASN A 229 10.60 -1.61 7.80
N LEU A 230 9.55 -2.25 7.27
CA LEU A 230 8.84 -3.34 7.94
C LEU A 230 9.50 -4.70 7.67
N ILE A 231 10.54 -4.73 6.83
CA ILE A 231 11.34 -5.92 6.55
C ILE A 231 12.70 -5.76 7.25
N PRO A 232 13.19 -6.77 7.98
CA PRO A 232 14.51 -6.70 8.61
C PRO A 232 15.63 -6.42 7.59
N GLN A 233 16.49 -5.45 7.90
CA GLN A 233 17.60 -5.02 7.03
C GLN A 233 18.95 -5.64 7.39
N THR A 234 19.02 -6.47 8.44
CA THR A 234 20.26 -7.12 8.92
C THR A 234 20.72 -8.32 8.08
N GLY A 235 20.26 -8.42 6.82
CA GLY A 235 20.67 -9.44 5.86
C GLY A 235 19.59 -10.48 5.52
N PRO A 236 19.86 -11.33 4.51
CA PRO A 236 18.88 -12.26 3.94
C PRO A 236 18.34 -13.27 4.95
N THR A 237 19.15 -13.70 5.92
CA THR A 237 18.71 -14.63 6.98
C THR A 237 17.62 -14.02 7.87
N ALA A 238 17.75 -12.75 8.24
CA ALA A 238 16.72 -12.08 9.04
C ALA A 238 15.42 -11.90 8.24
N ARG A 239 15.52 -11.57 6.95
CA ARG A 239 14.36 -11.52 6.04
C ARG A 239 13.66 -12.87 5.94
N ALA A 240 14.41 -13.95 5.76
CA ALA A 240 13.89 -15.31 5.72
C ALA A 240 13.20 -15.72 7.04
N ARG A 241 13.76 -15.32 8.20
CA ARG A 241 13.11 -15.55 9.51
C ARG A 241 11.82 -14.76 9.67
N CYS A 242 11.76 -13.52 9.17
CA CYS A 242 10.53 -12.73 9.16
C CYS A 242 9.46 -13.44 8.32
N GLU A 243 9.83 -13.88 7.11
CA GLU A 243 8.91 -14.60 6.24
C GLU A 243 8.48 -15.95 6.83
N GLN A 244 9.37 -16.66 7.51
CA GLN A 244 9.05 -17.91 8.20
C GLN A 244 7.92 -17.71 9.21
N TRP A 245 7.97 -16.66 10.04
CA TRP A 245 6.93 -16.40 11.04
C TRP A 245 5.61 -15.98 10.41
N ILE A 246 5.64 -15.15 9.38
CA ILE A 246 4.45 -14.80 8.59
C ILE A 246 3.84 -16.06 7.96
N SER A 247 4.66 -16.91 7.35
CA SER A 247 4.23 -18.17 6.72
C SER A 247 3.63 -19.13 7.75
N LEU A 248 4.26 -19.27 8.92
CA LEU A 248 3.73 -20.09 10.01
C LEU A 248 2.35 -19.59 10.47
N ILE A 249 2.19 -18.28 10.62
CA ILE A 249 0.90 -17.67 10.96
C ILE A 249 -0.12 -17.96 9.85
N ASN A 250 0.20 -17.72 8.59
CA ASN A 250 -0.78 -17.86 7.50
C ASN A 250 -1.16 -19.31 7.23
N CYS A 251 -0.21 -20.24 7.27
CA CYS A 251 -0.41 -21.64 6.94
C CYS A 251 -0.96 -22.48 8.10
N HIS A 252 -0.66 -22.11 9.35
CA HIS A 252 -1.00 -22.93 10.52
C HIS A 252 -1.63 -22.11 11.66
N GLY A 253 -1.05 -20.97 12.02
CA GLY A 253 -1.49 -20.20 13.18
C GLY A 253 -2.87 -19.59 13.05
N TYR A 254 -3.20 -19.04 11.88
CA TYR A 254 -4.51 -18.46 11.64
C TYR A 254 -5.61 -19.51 11.70
N ASP A 255 -5.36 -20.71 11.19
CA ASP A 255 -6.34 -21.79 11.27
C ASP A 255 -6.57 -22.22 12.73
N ALA A 256 -5.50 -22.55 13.47
CA ALA A 256 -5.62 -23.02 14.84
C ALA A 256 -6.11 -21.92 15.81
N MET A 257 -5.45 -20.76 15.81
CA MET A 257 -5.69 -19.69 16.78
C MET A 257 -6.92 -18.85 16.45
N VAL A 258 -7.20 -18.61 15.16
CA VAL A 258 -8.31 -17.72 14.76
C VAL A 258 -9.52 -18.54 14.33
N ARG A 259 -9.40 -19.40 13.32
CA ARG A 259 -10.58 -20.08 12.73
C ARG A 259 -11.20 -21.10 13.67
N ARG A 260 -10.40 -22.00 14.25
CA ARG A 260 -10.89 -23.08 15.13
C ARG A 260 -11.05 -22.68 16.60
N TYR A 261 -10.54 -21.50 16.98
CA TYR A 261 -10.60 -21.03 18.35
C TYR A 261 -11.35 -19.70 18.49
N VAL A 262 -10.74 -18.55 18.16
CA VAL A 262 -11.37 -17.22 18.35
C VAL A 262 -12.75 -17.13 17.68
N LEU A 263 -12.90 -17.56 16.42
CA LEU A 263 -14.17 -17.42 15.71
C LEU A 263 -15.28 -18.30 16.29
N HIS A 264 -14.96 -19.40 17.00
CA HIS A 264 -15.97 -20.21 17.67
C HIS A 264 -16.48 -19.57 18.97
N TYR A 265 -15.71 -18.67 19.57
CA TYR A 265 -16.21 -17.83 20.66
C TYR A 265 -16.99 -16.61 20.15
N VAL A 266 -16.49 -15.95 19.10
CA VAL A 266 -17.11 -14.72 18.56
C VAL A 266 -18.39 -15.03 17.77
N PHE A 267 -18.40 -16.14 17.04
CA PHE A 267 -19.54 -16.61 16.25
C PHE A 267 -19.84 -18.07 16.61
N PRO A 268 -20.44 -18.30 17.78
CA PRO A 268 -20.66 -19.66 18.29
C PRO A 268 -21.56 -20.47 17.35
N LYS A 269 -21.11 -21.70 17.07
CA LYS A 269 -21.81 -22.70 16.23
C LYS A 269 -22.16 -23.97 16.99
N GLY A 270 -21.86 -24.01 18.29
CA GLY A 270 -22.18 -25.13 19.15
C GLY A 270 -23.66 -25.15 19.54
N GLN A 271 -24.01 -26.16 20.34
CA GLN A 271 -25.36 -26.34 20.84
C GLN A 271 -25.82 -25.11 21.66
N ASP A 272 -27.08 -24.71 21.49
CA ASP A 272 -27.71 -23.59 22.20
C ASP A 272 -26.95 -22.26 22.08
N GLY A 273 -26.27 -22.04 20.94
CA GLY A 273 -25.50 -20.82 20.70
C GLY A 273 -24.23 -20.72 21.54
N GLN A 274 -23.76 -21.83 22.12
CA GLN A 274 -22.49 -21.88 22.85
C GLN A 274 -21.30 -22.10 21.92
N PRO A 275 -20.07 -21.77 22.35
CA PRO A 275 -18.86 -22.11 21.62
C PRO A 275 -18.78 -23.63 21.36
N ASP A 276 -18.37 -24.02 20.17
CA ASP A 276 -18.15 -25.43 19.83
C ASP A 276 -16.91 -25.95 20.55
N ARG A 277 -17.15 -26.59 21.71
CA ARG A 277 -16.10 -27.11 22.58
C ARG A 277 -15.23 -28.17 21.92
N ALA A 278 -15.82 -29.03 21.08
CA ALA A 278 -15.07 -30.11 20.45
C ALA A 278 -14.02 -29.54 19.47
N THR A 279 -14.40 -28.56 18.66
CA THR A 279 -13.46 -27.89 17.75
C THR A 279 -12.39 -27.10 18.52
N ILE A 280 -12.78 -26.38 19.57
CA ILE A 280 -11.87 -25.61 20.43
C ILE A 280 -10.83 -26.55 21.07
N GLU A 281 -11.27 -27.60 21.75
CA GLU A 281 -10.40 -28.51 22.50
C GLU A 281 -9.42 -29.25 21.60
N ALA A 282 -9.86 -29.62 20.39
CA ALA A 282 -8.98 -30.22 19.37
C ALA A 282 -7.89 -29.24 18.87
N ALA A 283 -8.12 -27.92 18.93
CA ALA A 283 -7.15 -26.92 18.52
C ALA A 283 -6.11 -26.56 19.60
N LEU A 284 -6.45 -26.72 20.89
CA LEU A 284 -5.62 -26.27 22.02
C LEU A 284 -4.18 -26.83 22.00
N PRO A 285 -3.91 -28.13 21.73
CA PRO A 285 -2.53 -28.63 21.70
C PRO A 285 -1.69 -28.00 20.60
N GLU A 286 -2.30 -27.71 19.45
CA GLU A 286 -1.63 -27.06 18.35
C GLU A 286 -1.36 -25.58 18.66
N ILE A 287 -2.33 -24.87 19.22
CA ILE A 287 -2.15 -23.49 19.70
C ILE A 287 -0.99 -23.41 20.69
N ALA A 288 -0.96 -24.29 21.70
CA ALA A 288 0.10 -24.33 22.70
C ALA A 288 1.49 -24.52 22.05
N ARG A 289 1.63 -25.50 21.16
CA ARG A 289 2.90 -25.79 20.46
C ARG A 289 3.37 -24.59 19.63
N GLN A 290 2.46 -23.91 18.94
CA GLN A 290 2.82 -22.75 18.13
C GLN A 290 3.18 -21.55 18.99
N LEU A 291 2.47 -21.32 20.10
CA LEU A 291 2.82 -20.27 21.07
C LEU A 291 4.17 -20.56 21.74
N ASP A 292 4.53 -21.83 22.01
CA ASP A 292 5.85 -22.18 22.54
C ASP A 292 6.98 -21.85 21.56
N ALA A 293 6.76 -22.12 20.27
CA ALA A 293 7.72 -21.75 19.23
C ALA A 293 7.90 -20.22 19.13
N LEU A 294 6.81 -19.45 19.23
CA LEU A 294 6.84 -17.98 19.20
C LEU A 294 7.45 -17.39 20.48
N GLU A 295 7.19 -17.99 21.64
CA GLU A 295 7.82 -17.63 22.93
C GLU A 295 9.34 -17.81 22.86
N GLN A 296 9.79 -18.96 22.35
CA GLN A 296 11.21 -19.21 22.11
C GLN A 296 11.78 -18.23 21.07
N ALA A 297 11.00 -17.89 20.04
CA ALA A 297 11.42 -16.97 19.00
C ALA A 297 11.65 -15.56 19.54
N TYR A 298 10.75 -15.01 20.35
CA TYR A 298 10.98 -13.74 21.02
C TYR A 298 12.26 -13.82 21.86
N GLY A 299 12.39 -14.86 22.69
CA GLY A 299 13.48 -14.95 23.67
C GLY A 299 13.55 -13.65 24.48
N GLY A 300 14.76 -13.09 24.65
CA GLY A 300 14.93 -11.80 25.35
C GLY A 300 14.58 -10.53 24.56
N ARG A 301 14.00 -10.61 23.35
CA ARG A 301 13.83 -9.48 22.42
C ARG A 301 12.41 -8.96 22.34
N ASP A 302 12.24 -7.66 22.11
CA ASP A 302 10.93 -6.99 21.97
C ASP A 302 10.18 -7.31 20.68
N PHE A 303 10.86 -7.83 19.67
CA PHE A 303 10.30 -8.17 18.37
C PHE A 303 10.67 -9.61 17.98
N LEU A 304 9.85 -10.24 17.14
CA LEU A 304 10.04 -11.62 16.68
C LEU A 304 11.36 -11.79 15.92
N VAL A 305 11.77 -10.77 15.17
CA VAL A 305 12.98 -10.81 14.34
C VAL A 305 13.79 -9.53 14.50
N GLY A 306 15.01 -9.68 15.00
CA GLY A 306 15.91 -8.55 15.24
C GLY A 306 15.47 -7.71 16.44
N ASN A 307 15.79 -6.41 16.39
CA ASN A 307 15.56 -5.46 17.48
C ASN A 307 14.62 -4.31 17.08
N THR A 308 13.95 -4.45 15.93
CA THR A 308 13.02 -3.44 15.39
C THR A 308 11.74 -4.12 14.95
N LEU A 309 10.65 -3.36 14.94
CA LEU A 309 9.36 -3.81 14.40
C LEU A 309 9.52 -4.39 12.99
N SER A 310 8.84 -5.50 12.73
CA SER A 310 8.76 -6.12 11.42
C SER A 310 7.33 -6.53 11.06
N MET A 311 7.10 -6.90 9.80
CA MET A 311 5.83 -7.47 9.35
C MET A 311 5.42 -8.69 10.19
N ALA A 312 6.36 -9.51 10.65
CA ALA A 312 6.04 -10.66 11.50
C ALA A 312 5.30 -10.24 12.78
N ASP A 313 5.74 -9.14 13.40
CA ASP A 313 5.09 -8.58 14.59
C ASP A 313 3.68 -8.03 14.25
N LEU A 314 3.52 -7.39 13.09
CA LEU A 314 2.23 -6.86 12.63
C LEU A 314 1.20 -7.95 12.31
N PHE A 315 1.65 -9.12 11.85
CA PHE A 315 0.79 -10.29 11.64
C PHE A 315 0.38 -10.93 12.97
N PHE A 316 1.29 -10.98 13.95
CA PHE A 316 1.02 -11.69 15.19
C PHE A 316 0.26 -10.86 16.23
N ALA A 317 0.55 -9.58 16.36
CA ALA A 317 0.02 -8.74 17.44
C ALA A 317 -1.53 -8.65 17.49
N PRO A 318 -2.27 -8.60 16.36
CA PRO A 318 -3.73 -8.68 16.40
C PRO A 318 -4.26 -10.04 16.89
N ILE A 319 -3.55 -11.13 16.60
CA ILE A 319 -3.94 -12.48 17.03
C ILE A 319 -3.78 -12.61 18.54
N VAL A 320 -2.65 -12.15 19.10
CA VAL A 320 -2.38 -12.21 20.55
C VAL A 320 -3.45 -11.45 21.34
N GLU A 321 -3.89 -10.29 20.85
CA GLU A 321 -4.98 -9.52 21.45
C GLU A 321 -6.29 -10.30 21.55
N TYR A 322 -6.58 -11.17 20.58
CA TYR A 322 -7.82 -11.95 20.57
C TYR A 322 -7.69 -13.19 21.44
N LEU A 323 -6.52 -13.84 21.43
CA LEU A 323 -6.23 -14.95 22.33
C LEU A 323 -6.33 -14.51 23.80
N ALA A 324 -5.83 -13.32 24.15
CA ALA A 324 -5.89 -12.81 25.51
C ALA A 324 -7.32 -12.63 26.08
N ARG A 325 -8.37 -12.74 25.25
CA ARG A 325 -9.79 -12.57 25.66
C ARG A 325 -10.48 -13.86 26.07
N PHE A 326 -9.92 -15.03 25.76
CA PHE A 326 -10.60 -16.31 25.95
C PHE A 326 -9.82 -17.21 26.92
N PRO A 327 -10.52 -17.98 27.78
CA PRO A 327 -9.96 -18.49 29.02
C PRO A 327 -8.73 -19.41 28.83
N GLU A 328 -8.78 -20.36 27.88
CA GLU A 328 -7.68 -21.31 27.70
C GLU A 328 -6.43 -20.63 27.17
N SER A 329 -6.59 -19.79 26.14
CA SER A 329 -5.44 -19.11 25.54
C SER A 329 -4.93 -17.94 26.39
N ALA A 330 -5.78 -17.29 27.18
CA ALA A 330 -5.35 -16.34 28.21
C ALA A 330 -4.46 -17.03 29.25
N ALA A 331 -4.89 -18.18 29.79
CA ALA A 331 -4.07 -18.98 30.72
C ALA A 331 -2.76 -19.46 30.08
N MET A 332 -2.78 -19.82 28.79
CA MET A 332 -1.55 -20.12 28.04
C MET A 332 -0.61 -18.90 27.94
N LEU A 333 -1.14 -17.70 27.74
CA LEU A 333 -0.32 -16.49 27.63
C LEU A 333 0.29 -16.09 28.97
N GLU A 334 -0.34 -16.38 30.11
CA GLU A 334 0.19 -16.04 31.44
C GLU A 334 1.62 -16.56 31.67
N THR A 335 1.91 -17.78 31.21
CA THR A 335 3.22 -18.43 31.35
C THR A 335 4.22 -18.08 30.24
N ARG A 336 3.77 -17.42 29.17
CA ARG A 336 4.58 -17.04 28.00
C ARG A 336 4.98 -15.57 28.08
N THR A 337 5.94 -15.32 28.97
CA THR A 337 6.36 -13.97 29.38
C THR A 337 6.94 -13.14 28.23
N ASN A 338 7.61 -13.77 27.26
CA ASN A 338 8.23 -13.05 26.14
C ASN A 338 7.19 -12.59 25.13
N ILE A 339 6.17 -13.41 24.82
CA ILE A 339 5.01 -12.99 24.02
C ILE A 339 4.30 -11.82 24.71
N ARG A 340 4.03 -11.92 26.03
CA ARG A 340 3.37 -10.84 26.77
C ARG A 340 4.18 -9.54 26.75
N ARG A 341 5.50 -9.62 26.89
CA ARG A 341 6.40 -8.46 26.79
C ARG A 341 6.37 -7.85 25.39
N GLY A 342 6.55 -8.67 24.34
CA GLY A 342 6.48 -8.21 22.95
C GLY A 342 5.12 -7.59 22.61
N HIS A 343 4.01 -8.19 23.06
CA HIS A 343 2.67 -7.64 22.87
C HIS A 343 2.45 -6.34 23.64
N ALA A 344 3.03 -6.17 24.83
CA ALA A 344 3.00 -4.90 25.54
C ALA A 344 3.74 -3.79 24.77
N VAL A 345 4.88 -4.11 24.14
CA VAL A 345 5.60 -3.18 23.25
C VAL A 345 4.71 -2.79 22.06
N MET A 346 3.99 -3.74 21.46
CA MET A 346 3.05 -3.45 20.37
C MET A 346 1.87 -2.58 20.83
N ARG A 347 1.26 -2.85 21.99
CA ARG A 347 0.14 -2.06 22.53
C ARG A 347 0.51 -0.62 22.89
N ALA A 348 1.78 -0.36 23.19
CA ALA A 348 2.26 0.99 23.49
C ALA A 348 2.40 1.87 22.23
N ARG A 349 2.26 1.31 21.03
CA ARG A 349 2.46 2.04 19.77
C ARG A 349 1.21 2.85 19.41
N PRO A 350 1.34 4.10 18.93
CA PRO A 350 0.20 4.90 18.47
C PRO A 350 -0.62 4.21 17.37
N SER A 351 0.05 3.52 16.45
CA SER A 351 -0.57 2.70 15.39
C SER A 351 -1.52 1.63 15.94
N TYR A 352 -1.17 1.04 17.08
CA TYR A 352 -1.96 -0.01 17.71
C TYR A 352 -3.26 0.54 18.27
N ALA A 353 -3.18 1.71 18.92
CA ALA A 353 -4.34 2.43 19.42
C ALA A 353 -5.23 2.92 18.27
N ALA A 354 -4.65 3.50 17.21
CA ALA A 354 -5.38 3.98 16.03
C ALA A 354 -6.15 2.87 15.29
N THR A 355 -5.71 1.62 15.44
CA THR A 355 -6.30 0.46 14.77
C THR A 355 -7.07 -0.47 15.69
N GLN A 356 -7.33 -0.05 16.94
CA GLN A 356 -8.07 -0.85 17.90
C GLN A 356 -9.46 -1.17 17.33
N PRO A 357 -9.83 -2.47 17.22
CA PRO A 357 -11.15 -2.84 16.74
C PRO A 357 -12.21 -2.51 17.78
N ASP A 358 -13.32 -1.95 17.32
CA ASP A 358 -14.54 -1.84 18.10
C ASP A 358 -15.30 -3.17 18.03
N PHE A 359 -15.69 -3.69 19.18
CA PHE A 359 -16.43 -4.95 19.29
C PHE A 359 -17.93 -4.76 19.52
N GLY A 360 -18.39 -3.51 19.63
CA GLY A 360 -19.76 -3.17 20.02
C GLY A 360 -19.89 -3.02 21.54
#